data_AF-A0A483CVM9-F1
#
_entry.id   AF-A0A483CVM9-F1
#
_cell.length_a   1.000
_cell.length_b   1.000
_cell.length_c   1.000
_cell.angle_alpha   90.00
_cell.angle_beta   90.00
_cell.angle_gamma   90.00
#
_symmetry.space_group_name_H-M   'P 1'
#
loop_
_entity.id
_entity.type
_entity.pdbx_description
1 polymer ?
#
loop_
_entity_poly.entity_id
_entity_poly.type
_entity_poly.pdbx_seq_one_letter_code
_entity_poly.pdbx_strand_id
1 'polypeptide(L)'
;MALNGLGFIERRLYLFPEFFDDIAVERLLGEGITREHLNDDDLGRTLDAIAAYGPTKLFNEIVAQCLLPTEFGSHCIHIDTTKFSITGEYEPDFNVG
;
A
#
# COMPACT_ATOMS: atom_id res chain seq x y z
N MET A 1 6.70 -1.93 6.92
CA MET A 1 5.57 -1.14 6.39
C MET A 1 5.71 -1.08 4.88
N ALA A 2 5.01 -1.94 4.14
CA ALA A 2 5.11 -2.03 2.69
C ALA A 2 3.72 -1.87 2.06
N LEU A 3 3.09 -0.72 2.32
CA LEU A 3 1.90 -0.23 1.61
C LEU A 3 2.29 0.63 0.40
N ASN A 4 3.54 0.52 -0.06
CA ASN A 4 4.12 1.29 -1.15
C ASN A 4 4.52 0.39 -2.34
N GLY A 5 3.71 -0.65 -2.61
CA GLY A 5 3.98 -1.63 -3.67
C GLY A 5 3.23 -1.41 -4.98
N LEU A 6 2.19 -0.57 -4.98
CA LEU A 6 1.31 -0.38 -6.15
C LEU A 6 1.52 0.96 -6.87
N GLY A 7 2.42 1.84 -6.41
CA GLY A 7 2.76 3.08 -7.11
C GLY A 7 1.66 4.16 -7.13
N PHE A 8 0.72 4.11 -6.18
CA PHE A 8 -0.47 4.97 -6.15
C PHE A 8 -0.49 5.89 -4.92
N ILE A 9 0.48 6.79 -4.81
CA ILE A 9 0.52 7.74 -3.68
C ILE A 9 -0.40 8.95 -3.93
N GLU A 10 -0.81 9.25 -5.18
CA GLU A 10 -1.42 10.56 -5.50
C GLU A 10 -2.49 10.57 -6.63
N ARG A 11 -3.33 9.53 -6.76
CA ARG A 11 -4.47 9.60 -7.71
C ARG A 11 -5.78 10.00 -7.05
N ARG A 12 -6.57 10.81 -7.77
CA ARG A 12 -7.90 11.24 -7.35
C ARG A 12 -8.86 10.04 -7.32
N LEU A 13 -9.78 10.01 -6.35
CA LEU A 13 -10.71 8.90 -6.13
C LEU A 13 -11.54 8.54 -7.38
N TYR A 14 -11.92 9.52 -8.21
CA TYR A 14 -12.69 9.28 -9.43
C TYR A 14 -11.94 8.51 -10.52
N LEU A 15 -10.62 8.32 -10.40
CA LEU A 15 -9.80 7.51 -11.33
C LEU A 15 -9.62 6.06 -10.85
N PHE A 16 -10.17 5.69 -9.70
CA PHE A 16 -10.02 4.34 -9.16
C PHE A 16 -10.72 3.27 -10.01
N PRO A 17 -11.92 3.48 -10.59
CA PRO A 17 -12.51 2.47 -11.46
C PRO A 17 -11.59 2.06 -12.61
N GLU A 18 -10.93 3.03 -13.26
CA GLU A 18 -9.97 2.80 -14.35
C GLU A 18 -8.71 2.05 -13.90
N PHE A 19 -8.28 2.21 -12.64
CA PHE A 19 -7.16 1.46 -12.10
C PHE A 19 -7.45 -0.04 -12.00
N PHE A 20 -8.71 -0.40 -11.76
CA PHE A 20 -9.12 -1.78 -11.60
C PHE A 20 -9.40 -2.49 -12.93
N ASP A 21 -9.24 -1.83 -14.08
CA ASP A 21 -9.48 -2.42 -15.41
C ASP A 21 -8.60 -3.65 -15.68
N ASP A 22 -7.33 -3.55 -15.29
CA ASP A 22 -6.35 -4.64 -15.45
C ASP A 22 -6.26 -5.55 -14.22
N ILE A 23 -7.16 -5.38 -13.25
CA ILE A 23 -7.16 -6.14 -11.98
C ILE A 23 -8.36 -7.08 -11.96
N ALA A 24 -8.13 -8.34 -11.59
CA ALA A 24 -9.20 -9.31 -11.37
C ALA A 24 -9.95 -9.02 -10.05
N VAL A 25 -10.73 -7.94 -10.01
CA VAL A 25 -11.45 -7.44 -8.83
C VAL A 25 -12.32 -8.53 -8.20
N GLU A 26 -13.06 -9.26 -9.02
CA GLU A 26 -13.96 -10.32 -8.56
C GLU A 26 -13.22 -11.41 -7.78
N ARG A 27 -12.02 -11.78 -8.22
CA ARG A 27 -11.19 -12.77 -7.52
C ARG A 27 -10.57 -12.19 -6.24
N LEU A 28 -10.30 -10.89 -6.21
CA LEU A 28 -9.60 -10.23 -5.10
C LEU A 28 -10.56 -9.84 -3.96
N LEU A 29 -11.73 -9.30 -4.30
CA LEU A 29 -12.67 -8.73 -3.35
C LEU A 29 -13.91 -9.61 -3.13
N GLY A 30 -14.23 -10.51 -4.08
CA GLY A 30 -15.36 -11.42 -4.00
C GLY A 30 -16.21 -11.44 -5.27
N GLU A 31 -16.93 -12.55 -5.46
CA GLU A 31 -17.80 -12.78 -6.62
C GLU A 31 -18.85 -11.67 -6.77
N GLY A 32 -19.07 -11.20 -8.00
CA GLY A 32 -20.02 -10.12 -8.29
C GLY A 32 -19.55 -8.70 -7.96
N ILE A 33 -18.32 -8.52 -7.47
CA ILE A 33 -17.72 -7.17 -7.34
C ILE A 33 -17.07 -6.78 -8.65
N THR A 34 -17.61 -5.73 -9.27
CA THR A 34 -17.07 -5.13 -10.48
C THR A 34 -16.33 -3.83 -10.15
N ARG A 35 -15.50 -3.36 -11.06
CA ARG A 35 -14.77 -2.08 -10.92
C ARG A 35 -15.71 -0.87 -10.76
N GLU A 36 -16.93 -0.94 -11.32
CA GLU A 36 -17.93 0.13 -11.24
C GLU A 36 -18.43 0.33 -9.80
N HIS A 37 -18.34 -0.69 -8.96
CA HIS A 37 -18.62 -0.60 -7.52
C HIS A 37 -17.49 0.07 -6.73
N LEU A 38 -16.31 0.28 -7.35
CA LEU A 38 -15.15 0.93 -6.73
C LEU A 38 -15.04 2.40 -7.17
N ASN A 39 -16.16 3.09 -7.14
CA ASN A 39 -16.29 4.52 -7.47
C ASN A 39 -15.86 5.42 -6.28
N ASP A 40 -15.82 6.72 -6.53
CA ASP A 40 -15.38 7.71 -5.56
C ASP A 40 -16.32 7.90 -4.37
N ASP A 41 -17.64 7.72 -4.56
CA ASP A 41 -18.62 7.78 -3.47
C ASP A 41 -18.40 6.63 -2.47
N ASP A 42 -18.29 5.40 -2.97
CA ASP A 42 -18.11 4.20 -2.14
C ASP A 42 -16.73 4.18 -1.47
N LEU A 43 -15.68 4.57 -2.19
CA LEU A 43 -14.33 4.70 -1.64
C LEU A 43 -14.24 5.84 -0.62
N GLY A 44 -14.88 6.98 -0.90
CA GLY A 44 -14.92 8.13 0.00
C GLY A 44 -15.59 7.78 1.34
N ARG A 45 -16.78 7.17 1.29
CA ARG A 45 -17.49 6.70 2.49
C ARG A 45 -16.69 5.66 3.27
N THR A 46 -15.99 4.78 2.55
CA THR A 46 -15.12 3.78 3.18
C THR A 46 -13.95 4.45 3.91
N LEU A 47 -13.32 5.46 3.30
CA LEU A 47 -12.24 6.23 3.94
C LEU A 47 -12.75 7.00 5.17
N ASP A 48 -13.95 7.58 5.10
CA ASP A 48 -14.58 8.25 6.25
C ASP A 48 -14.83 7.25 7.41
N ALA A 49 -15.30 6.05 7.09
CA ALA A 49 -15.50 4.99 8.08
C ALA A 49 -14.17 4.54 8.71
N ILE A 50 -13.10 4.40 7.92
CA ILE A 50 -11.75 4.08 8.41
C ILE A 50 -11.23 5.20 9.31
N ALA A 51 -11.42 6.46 8.90
CA ALA A 51 -11.01 7.62 9.69
C ALA A 51 -11.74 7.67 11.04
N ALA A 52 -13.05 7.39 11.05
CA ALA A 52 -13.86 7.33 12.27
C ALA A 52 -13.46 6.16 13.18
N TYR A 53 -13.10 5.01 12.62
CA TYR A 53 -12.66 3.83 13.38
C TYR A 53 -11.24 3.99 13.95
N GLY A 54 -10.39 4.72 13.24
CA GLY A 54 -8.99 4.90 13.58
C GLY A 54 -8.09 4.02 12.68
N PRO A 55 -7.36 4.60 11.72
CA PRO A 55 -6.59 3.83 10.73
C PRO A 55 -5.50 2.97 11.37
N THR A 56 -4.82 3.45 12.41
CA THR A 56 -3.80 2.69 13.14
C THR A 56 -4.37 1.45 13.82
N LYS A 57 -5.57 1.58 14.40
CA LYS A 57 -6.25 0.47 15.08
C LYS A 57 -6.65 -0.60 14.06
N LEU A 58 -7.29 -0.18 12.96
CA LEU A 58 -7.66 -1.08 11.87
C LEU A 58 -6.45 -1.83 11.31
N PHE A 59 -5.37 -1.12 11.02
CA PHE A 59 -4.14 -1.72 10.48
C PHE A 59 -3.57 -2.79 11.42
N ASN A 60 -3.48 -2.48 12.73
CA ASN A 60 -2.95 -3.43 13.71
C ASN A 60 -3.82 -4.69 13.82
N GLU A 61 -5.14 -4.55 13.75
CA GLU A 61 -6.07 -5.69 13.79
C GLU A 61 -5.93 -6.58 12.56
N ILE A 62 -5.84 -6.00 11.36
CA ILE A 62 -5.60 -6.75 10.11
C ILE A 62 -4.27 -7.50 10.20
N VAL A 63 -3.20 -6.80 10.59
CA VAL A 63 -1.86 -7.39 10.71
C VAL A 63 -1.86 -8.54 11.71
N ALA A 64 -2.52 -8.36 12.87
CA ALA A 64 -2.66 -9.43 13.86
C ALA A 64 -3.38 -10.64 13.27
N GLN A 65 -4.49 -10.45 12.56
CA GLN A 65 -5.22 -11.54 11.91
C GLN A 65 -4.42 -12.25 10.82
N CYS A 66 -3.58 -11.54 10.07
CA CYS A 66 -2.71 -12.15 9.06
C CYS A 66 -1.53 -12.92 9.66
N LEU A 67 -1.03 -12.51 10.83
CA LEU A 67 0.12 -13.13 11.51
C LEU A 67 -0.25 -14.36 12.33
N LEU A 68 -1.46 -14.40 12.91
CA LEU A 68 -1.91 -15.52 13.76
C LEU A 68 -1.91 -16.90 13.07
N PRO A 69 -2.25 -17.04 11.78
CA PRO A 69 -2.27 -18.33 11.08
C PRO A 69 -0.93 -18.73 10.46
N THR A 70 0.04 -17.83 10.38
CA THR A 70 1.33 -18.09 9.72
C THR A 70 2.34 -18.69 10.70
N GLU A 71 3.03 -19.77 10.31
CA GLU A 71 4.11 -20.40 11.10
C GLU A 71 5.30 -19.46 11.38
N PHE A 72 5.37 -18.34 10.66
CA PHE A 72 6.27 -17.24 10.98
C PHE A 72 5.67 -16.46 12.15
N GLY A 73 5.90 -16.96 13.37
CA GLY A 73 5.61 -16.26 14.60
C GLY A 73 6.12 -14.82 14.52
N SER A 74 5.37 -13.89 15.12
CA SER A 74 5.58 -12.44 15.05
C SER A 74 7.04 -12.03 15.28
N HIS A 75 7.85 -12.05 14.22
CA HIS A 75 9.15 -11.45 14.23
C HIS A 75 8.91 -9.96 14.10
N CYS A 76 8.89 -9.28 15.25
CA CYS A 76 8.96 -7.83 15.32
C CYS A 76 10.36 -7.42 14.82
N ILE A 77 10.56 -7.43 13.50
CA ILE A 77 11.80 -6.98 12.89
C ILE A 77 11.73 -5.45 12.86
N HIS A 78 12.41 -4.83 13.81
CA HIS A 78 12.72 -3.41 13.77
C HIS A 78 13.71 -3.17 12.62
N ILE A 79 13.19 -2.80 11.45
CA ILE A 79 13.99 -2.34 10.31
C ILE A 79 14.12 -0.81 10.40
N ASP A 80 15.06 -0.34 11.24
CA ASP A 80 15.62 1.02 11.15
C ASP A 80 16.92 0.97 10.32
N THR A 81 16.80 0.56 9.06
CA THR A 81 17.94 0.60 8.12
C THR A 81 17.68 1.63 7.03
N THR A 82 18.00 2.89 7.31
CA THR A 82 18.30 3.90 6.30
C THR A 82 19.76 3.77 5.85
N LYS A 83 20.13 2.63 5.26
CA LYS A 83 21.39 2.53 4.51
C LYS A 83 21.09 2.44 3.02
N PHE A 84 21.07 3.59 2.37
CA PHE A 84 21.33 3.65 0.94
C PHE A 84 22.84 3.47 0.75
N SER A 85 23.26 2.35 0.18
CA SER A 85 24.62 2.17 -0.33
C SER A 85 24.59 2.47 -1.82
N ILE A 86 25.34 3.48 -2.24
CA ILE A 86 25.51 3.82 -3.65
C ILE A 86 26.85 3.22 -4.05
N THR A 87 26.85 2.36 -5.07
CA THR A 87 28.08 1.81 -5.65
C THR A 87 28.05 2.12 -7.14
N GLY A 88 28.96 2.98 -7.58
CA GLY A 88 29.20 3.33 -8.97
C GLY A 88 30.61 3.90 -9.10
N GLU A 89 31.21 3.80 -10.28
CA GLU A 89 32.40 4.58 -10.59
C GLU A 89 31.96 6.04 -10.75
N TYR A 90 32.37 6.87 -9.80
CA TYR A 90 32.20 8.31 -9.91
C TYR A 90 33.30 8.83 -10.84
N GLU A 91 32.91 9.48 -11.93
CA GLU A 91 33.85 10.30 -12.69
C GLU A 91 34.46 11.34 -11.74
N PRO A 92 35.80 11.51 -11.71
CA PRO A 92 36.42 12.52 -10.88
C PRO A 92 35.91 13.88 -11.33
N ASP A 93 35.29 14.60 -10.40
CA ASP A 93 34.77 15.94 -10.63
C ASP A 93 35.92 16.84 -11.09
N PHE A 94 35.98 17.16 -12.38
CA PHE A 94 36.89 18.16 -12.90
C PHE A 94 36.41 19.51 -12.39
N ASN A 95 36.98 19.98 -11.28
CA ASN A 95 36.97 21.40 -10.99
C ASN A 95 38.34 21.91 -10.52
N VAL A 96 38.77 22.91 -11.28
CA VAL A 96 40.00 23.69 -11.22
C VAL A 96 40.15 24.45 -9.92
N GLY A 97 41.37 24.45 -9.38
CA GLY A 97 41.84 25.31 -8.30
C GLY A 97 43.34 25.17 -8.10
#